data_AF-A0A921NTM3-F1
#
_entry.id   AF-A0A921NTM3-F1
#
_cell.length_a   1.000
_cell.length_b   1.000
_cell.length_c   1.000
_cell.angle_alpha   90.00
_cell.angle_beta   90.00
_cell.angle_gamma   90.00
#
_symmetry.space_group_name_H-M   'P 1'
#
loop_
_entity.id
_entity.type
_entity.pdbx_description
1 polymer ?
#
loop_
_entity_poly.entity_id
_entity_poly.type
_entity_poly.pdbx_seq_one_letter_code
_entity_poly.pdbx_strand_id
1 'polypeptide(L)'
;MWERLATRLKVEVAALKAVAEVESSGNGFLPPPDRRPTVLFEGHVFHRLTAGRFGRSHPDLSHPRWNPRRYARTPAGEWERLDRAAQLDATAALQSASWGAFQIMGFNYALCGFDSIGRFVECQSTSAEAQLEAFATLLGRPGSPLLAPLRRRGWARFARLYNGPEYRRNRYDDRLAAAYARHAGTAPARARRPTAPARPAPGRPGPAPLELLETARPVSRRSGIRVLNVRPDAVDLRDWEYRPPVASAPPDVVYPPEVRPVLDQGLSAACTGYALATVIEYLLVRAGRHVEPVSPHMLYSMARRYDEWAGDGEDGDQADTGSSLRGALKGWLRHGAAAARLWPRPPMPPPRADACEDWWTDAVKRPLGAYYRIDPRSLRDMHVAIAQTGALLASACIHAGWEELLQPAPLPRPQDPAGLPVIRRMSGQPDAGHAFAIIGYTRDGFIVQNSWGPAWGAGGLAVLRYGDWLENAMDCWVAQLGVVTAEHEAIANAVSLRTNPAGTRTVLSGNPVLAEHELGPFIVNMGNDGLLSNRLPSQAP
;
A
#
# COMPACT_ATOMS: atom_id res chain seq x y z
N MET A 1 8.35 29.25 21.69
CA MET A 1 7.93 28.11 20.83
C MET A 1 8.50 28.21 19.42
N TRP A 2 8.12 29.21 18.62
CA TRP A 2 8.55 29.35 17.22
C TRP A 2 10.07 29.30 17.03
N GLU A 3 10.83 29.96 17.90
CA GLU A 3 12.30 29.98 17.86
C GLU A 3 12.92 28.60 18.05
N ARG A 4 12.41 27.81 19.01
CA ARG A 4 12.87 26.44 19.27
C ARG A 4 12.73 25.56 18.02
N LEU A 5 11.61 25.70 17.30
CA LEU A 5 11.33 24.91 16.10
C LEU A 5 12.06 25.41 14.86
N ALA A 6 12.16 26.72 14.72
CA ALA A 6 13.02 27.36 13.73
C ALA A 6 14.47 26.87 13.85
N THR A 7 15.02 26.82 15.06
CA THR A 7 16.37 26.31 15.31
C THR A 7 16.48 24.82 14.99
N ARG A 8 15.56 23.97 15.46
CA ARG A 8 15.53 22.53 15.18
C ARG A 8 15.52 22.24 13.67
N LEU A 9 14.70 22.98 12.92
CA LEU A 9 14.56 22.81 11.48
C LEU A 9 15.56 23.64 10.66
N LYS A 10 16.39 24.47 11.29
CA LYS A 10 17.28 25.44 10.62
C LYS A 10 16.54 26.30 9.59
N VAL A 11 15.34 26.75 9.92
CA VAL A 11 14.49 27.65 9.11
C VAL A 11 14.23 28.92 9.89
N GLU A 12 13.93 30.01 9.20
CA GLU A 12 13.60 31.26 9.87
C GLU A 12 12.20 31.23 10.48
N VAL A 13 12.04 31.83 11.67
CA VAL A 13 10.73 32.02 12.31
C VAL A 13 9.76 32.73 11.36
N ALA A 14 10.24 33.73 10.61
CA ALA A 14 9.44 34.45 9.62
C ALA A 14 8.90 33.54 8.50
N ALA A 15 9.64 32.51 8.10
CA ALA A 15 9.20 31.56 7.08
C ALA A 15 8.08 30.64 7.61
N LEU A 16 8.19 30.15 8.85
CA LEU A 16 7.14 29.34 9.47
C LEU A 16 5.85 30.15 9.69
N LYS A 17 5.98 31.41 10.15
CA LYS A 17 4.84 32.32 10.32
C LYS A 17 4.18 32.68 8.98
N ALA A 18 4.97 32.86 7.92
CA ALA A 18 4.46 33.13 6.58
C ALA A 18 3.57 31.98 6.06
N VAL A 19 3.95 30.72 6.30
CA VAL A 19 3.11 29.57 5.93
C VAL A 19 1.81 29.60 6.73
N ALA A 20 1.85 29.75 8.06
CA ALA A 20 0.63 29.84 8.87
C ALA A 20 -0.29 31.00 8.43
N GLU A 21 0.26 32.16 8.10
CA GLU A 21 -0.51 33.30 7.60
C GLU A 21 -1.19 33.00 6.26
N VAL A 22 -0.47 32.43 5.30
CA VAL A 22 -1.03 32.15 3.96
C VAL A 22 -2.07 31.03 4.00
N GLU A 23 -1.87 30.02 4.85
CA GLU A 23 -2.75 28.84 4.92
C GLU A 23 -4.03 29.09 5.73
N SER A 24 -3.95 29.85 6.82
CA SER A 24 -5.08 30.03 7.76
C SER A 24 -5.23 31.45 8.32
N SER A 25 -4.54 32.45 7.75
CA SER A 25 -4.39 33.78 8.37
C SER A 25 -3.77 33.72 9.78
N GLY A 26 -3.03 32.64 10.08
CA GLY A 26 -2.40 32.38 11.37
C GLY A 26 -3.34 31.79 12.43
N ASN A 27 -4.61 31.54 12.11
CA ASN A 27 -5.61 31.08 13.07
C ASN A 27 -5.83 29.56 12.95
N GLY A 28 -5.27 28.83 13.91
CA GLY A 28 -5.43 27.38 14.02
C GLY A 28 -6.77 26.91 14.57
N PHE A 29 -7.55 27.82 15.17
CA PHE A 29 -8.82 27.53 15.83
C PHE A 29 -9.87 28.57 15.47
N LEU A 30 -11.14 28.16 15.51
CA LEU A 30 -12.28 29.04 15.36
C LEU A 30 -12.40 29.98 16.57
N PRO A 31 -12.89 31.22 16.37
CA PRO A 31 -13.07 32.15 17.47
C PRO A 31 -14.07 31.60 18.50
N PRO A 32 -13.97 32.01 19.77
CA PRO A 32 -14.96 31.65 20.79
C PRO A 32 -16.39 31.98 20.33
N PRO A 33 -17.39 31.15 20.68
CA PRO A 33 -17.31 30.06 21.66
C PRO A 33 -16.83 28.70 21.10
N ASP A 34 -16.75 28.51 19.78
CA ASP A 34 -16.59 27.20 19.13
C ASP A 34 -15.23 26.53 19.47
N ARG A 35 -14.12 27.26 19.32
CA ARG A 35 -12.76 26.80 19.66
C ARG A 35 -12.29 25.50 18.97
N ARG A 36 -13.06 24.87 18.07
CA ARG A 36 -12.59 23.74 17.26
C ARG A 36 -11.47 24.16 16.30
N PRO A 37 -10.61 23.23 15.85
CA PRO A 37 -9.58 23.57 14.87
C PRO A 37 -10.19 24.07 13.56
N THR A 38 -9.44 24.93 12.86
CA THR A 38 -9.81 25.37 11.52
C THR A 38 -9.75 24.18 10.55
N VAL A 39 -10.85 23.88 9.86
CA VAL A 39 -10.94 22.78 8.88
C VAL A 39 -11.39 23.25 7.51
N LEU A 40 -11.04 22.47 6.48
CA LEU A 40 -11.64 22.55 5.16
C LEU A 40 -11.84 21.12 4.64
N PHE A 41 -13.07 20.76 4.29
CA PHE A 41 -13.40 19.42 3.84
C PHE A 41 -13.37 19.31 2.30
N GLU A 42 -12.54 18.41 1.79
CA GLU A 42 -12.32 18.19 0.37
C GLU A 42 -13.16 17.03 -0.16
N GLY A 43 -14.36 17.33 -0.64
CA GLY A 43 -15.30 16.29 -1.10
C GLY A 43 -14.81 15.45 -2.29
N HIS A 44 -13.86 15.96 -3.07
CA HIS A 44 -13.19 15.20 -4.12
C HIS A 44 -12.11 14.25 -3.59
N VAL A 45 -11.45 14.60 -2.48
CA VAL A 45 -10.56 13.68 -1.77
C VAL A 45 -11.39 12.62 -1.06
N PHE A 46 -12.54 12.99 -0.48
CA PHE A 46 -13.47 12.03 0.12
C PHE A 46 -14.03 11.07 -0.91
N HIS A 47 -14.36 11.56 -2.10
CA HIS A 47 -14.72 10.71 -3.24
C HIS A 47 -13.61 9.72 -3.58
N ARG A 48 -12.36 10.18 -3.67
CA ARG A 48 -11.21 9.31 -3.95
C ARG A 48 -10.99 8.26 -2.85
N LEU A 49 -10.96 8.66 -1.58
CA LEU A 49 -10.70 7.76 -0.46
C LEU A 49 -11.85 6.77 -0.18
N THR A 50 -13.07 7.08 -0.62
CA THR A 50 -14.23 6.18 -0.51
C THR A 50 -14.51 5.44 -1.83
N ALA A 51 -13.59 5.49 -2.80
CA ALA A 51 -13.76 4.90 -4.14
C ALA A 51 -15.09 5.29 -4.81
N GLY A 52 -15.55 6.51 -4.57
CA GLY A 52 -16.78 7.06 -5.11
C GLY A 52 -18.08 6.49 -4.52
N ARG A 53 -18.01 5.66 -3.47
CA ARG A 53 -19.16 4.98 -2.82
C ARG A 53 -20.33 5.91 -2.52
N PHE A 54 -20.06 7.17 -2.15
CA PHE A 54 -21.08 8.16 -1.80
C PHE A 54 -21.40 9.17 -2.91
N GLY A 55 -20.82 9.02 -4.12
CA GLY A 55 -20.95 10.01 -5.19
C GLY A 55 -22.38 10.18 -5.73
N ARG A 56 -23.20 9.13 -5.64
CA ARG A 56 -24.62 9.15 -6.06
C ARG A 56 -25.54 9.64 -4.94
N SER A 57 -25.35 9.15 -3.71
CA SER A 57 -26.22 9.45 -2.58
C SER A 57 -25.93 10.82 -1.94
N HIS A 58 -24.68 11.27 -1.98
CA HIS A 58 -24.22 12.51 -1.34
C HIS A 58 -23.30 13.33 -2.27
N PRO A 59 -23.80 13.78 -3.44
CA PRO A 59 -22.99 14.47 -4.45
C PRO A 59 -22.40 15.82 -3.98
N ASP A 60 -22.94 16.40 -2.91
CA ASP A 60 -22.40 17.58 -2.23
C ASP A 60 -21.15 17.26 -1.40
N LEU A 61 -21.03 16.03 -0.88
CA LEU A 61 -19.92 15.56 -0.06
C LEU A 61 -18.91 14.69 -0.83
N SER A 62 -19.34 14.00 -1.88
CA SER A 62 -18.51 13.08 -2.67
C SER A 62 -18.69 13.36 -4.16
N HIS A 63 -17.64 13.89 -4.81
CA HIS A 63 -17.66 14.22 -6.24
C HIS A 63 -16.28 14.08 -6.89
N PRO A 64 -16.17 13.53 -8.11
CA PRO A 64 -14.88 13.11 -8.68
C PRO A 64 -13.93 14.27 -9.05
N ARG A 65 -14.48 15.48 -9.27
CA ARG A 65 -13.70 16.64 -9.68
C ARG A 65 -13.81 17.76 -8.68
N TRP A 66 -12.68 18.39 -8.39
CA TRP A 66 -12.65 19.58 -7.55
C TRP A 66 -13.67 20.63 -8.01
N ASN A 67 -14.53 21.10 -7.09
CA ASN A 67 -15.57 22.08 -7.39
C ASN A 67 -15.69 23.15 -6.28
N PRO A 68 -15.23 24.39 -6.51
CA PRO A 68 -15.25 25.46 -5.51
C PRO A 68 -16.65 25.89 -5.10
N ARG A 69 -17.68 25.57 -5.90
CA ARG A 69 -19.06 25.92 -5.59
C ARG A 69 -19.66 25.07 -4.47
N ARG A 70 -19.00 23.96 -4.09
CA ARG A 70 -19.49 23.00 -3.09
C ARG A 70 -19.00 23.27 -1.65
N TYR A 71 -18.10 24.23 -1.45
CA TYR A 71 -17.68 24.64 -0.10
C TYR A 71 -18.75 25.47 0.59
N ALA A 72 -18.89 25.31 1.90
CA ALA A 72 -19.89 25.99 2.73
C ALA A 72 -19.63 27.50 2.89
N ARG A 73 -18.40 27.96 2.61
CA ARG A 73 -17.95 29.36 2.72
C ARG A 73 -18.02 29.96 4.14
N THR A 74 -18.41 29.16 5.13
CA THR A 74 -18.42 29.50 6.55
C THR A 74 -17.74 28.38 7.35
N PRO A 75 -17.04 28.68 8.45
CA PRO A 75 -16.40 27.65 9.25
C PRO A 75 -17.38 26.64 9.85
N ALA A 76 -18.54 27.09 10.34
CA ALA A 76 -19.57 26.21 10.88
C ALA A 76 -20.12 25.23 9.83
N GLY A 77 -20.33 25.71 8.59
CA GLY A 77 -20.80 24.84 7.52
C GLY A 77 -19.74 23.86 7.00
N GLU A 78 -18.45 24.18 7.11
CA GLU A 78 -17.39 23.21 6.79
C GLU A 78 -17.32 22.08 7.83
N TRP A 79 -17.52 22.40 9.11
CA TRP A 79 -17.70 21.39 10.15
C TRP A 79 -18.94 20.53 9.92
N GLU A 80 -20.07 21.13 9.57
CA GLU A 80 -21.30 20.38 9.25
C GLU A 80 -21.09 19.41 8.06
N ARG A 81 -20.37 19.85 7.01
CA ARG A 81 -20.01 18.98 5.88
C ARG A 81 -19.10 17.82 6.33
N LEU A 82 -18.11 18.11 7.17
CA LEU A 82 -17.21 17.11 7.70
C LEU A 82 -17.95 16.09 8.59
N ASP A 83 -18.83 16.56 9.47
CA ASP A 83 -19.62 15.73 10.38
C ASP A 83 -20.57 14.81 9.58
N ARG A 84 -21.25 15.35 8.56
CA ARG A 84 -22.07 14.55 7.64
C ARG A 84 -21.24 13.52 6.86
N ALA A 85 -20.04 13.86 6.43
CA ALA A 85 -19.15 12.91 5.77
C ALA A 85 -18.65 11.84 6.75
N ALA A 86 -18.37 12.20 8.01
CA ALA A 86 -17.90 11.27 9.03
C ALA A 86 -18.98 10.26 9.47
N GLN A 87 -20.26 10.63 9.38
CA GLN A 87 -21.37 9.68 9.54
C GLN A 87 -21.41 8.60 8.45
N LEU A 88 -20.85 8.89 7.27
CA LEU A 88 -20.77 7.95 6.16
C LEU A 88 -19.49 7.10 6.22
N ASP A 89 -18.35 7.75 6.47
CA ASP A 89 -17.04 7.10 6.67
C ASP A 89 -16.11 8.02 7.47
N ALA A 90 -15.98 7.75 8.77
CA ALA A 90 -15.23 8.61 9.68
C ALA A 90 -13.74 8.73 9.29
N THR A 91 -13.08 7.63 8.95
CA THR A 91 -11.65 7.63 8.61
C THR A 91 -11.40 8.41 7.33
N ALA A 92 -12.17 8.12 6.26
CA ALA A 92 -12.01 8.82 4.99
C ALA A 92 -12.38 10.30 5.11
N ALA A 93 -13.40 10.66 5.90
CA ALA A 93 -13.82 12.04 6.12
C ALA A 93 -12.70 12.85 6.79
N LEU A 94 -12.13 12.33 7.88
CA LEU A 94 -11.05 13.00 8.61
C LEU A 94 -9.77 13.11 7.76
N GLN A 95 -9.44 12.08 6.97
CA GLN A 95 -8.31 12.12 6.02
C GLN A 95 -8.53 13.11 4.86
N SER A 96 -9.79 13.36 4.49
CA SER A 96 -10.18 14.27 3.41
C SER A 96 -10.30 15.74 3.85
N ALA A 97 -10.07 16.04 5.12
CA ALA A 97 -10.05 17.41 5.61
C ALA A 97 -8.61 17.90 5.82
N SER A 98 -8.38 19.19 5.62
CA SER A 98 -7.17 19.87 6.09
C SER A 98 -7.37 20.45 7.48
N TRP A 99 -6.35 20.41 8.34
CA TRP A 99 -6.51 20.71 9.76
C TRP A 99 -5.56 21.80 10.27
N GLY A 100 -6.07 22.67 11.13
CA GLY A 100 -5.29 23.60 11.97
C GLY A 100 -4.60 24.72 11.19
N ALA A 101 -3.64 25.40 11.83
CA ALA A 101 -3.02 26.63 11.33
C ALA A 101 -2.23 26.44 10.02
N PHE A 102 -1.74 25.23 9.78
CA PHE A 102 -0.94 24.87 8.61
C PHE A 102 -1.73 24.12 7.54
N GLN A 103 -3.02 23.84 7.82
CA GLN A 103 -3.95 23.18 6.90
C GLN A 103 -3.36 21.90 6.30
N ILE A 104 -2.73 21.09 7.16
CA ILE A 104 -2.17 19.79 6.77
C ILE A 104 -3.34 18.87 6.43
N MET A 105 -3.32 18.26 5.24
CA MET A 105 -4.32 17.26 4.86
C MET A 105 -4.24 16.04 5.76
N GLY A 106 -5.40 15.56 6.22
CA GLY A 106 -5.50 14.43 7.14
C GLY A 106 -4.87 13.16 6.58
N PHE A 107 -4.92 12.89 5.28
CA PHE A 107 -4.22 11.74 4.68
C PHE A 107 -2.69 11.75 4.90
N ASN A 108 -2.08 12.88 5.27
CA ASN A 108 -0.66 12.97 5.62
C ASN A 108 -0.39 12.71 7.12
N TYR A 109 -1.36 12.17 7.89
CA TYR A 109 -1.21 11.96 9.34
C TYR A 109 0.04 11.14 9.70
N ALA A 110 0.34 10.09 8.93
CA ALA A 110 1.52 9.25 9.12
C ALA A 110 2.82 10.03 8.92
N LEU A 111 2.89 10.91 7.91
CA LEU A 111 4.05 11.79 7.66
C LEU A 111 4.27 12.82 8.78
N CYS A 112 3.24 13.08 9.59
CA CYS A 112 3.33 13.94 10.77
C CYS A 112 3.70 13.16 12.04
N GLY A 113 3.93 11.84 11.94
CA GLY A 113 4.34 10.98 13.04
C GLY A 113 3.19 10.38 13.86
N PHE A 114 1.99 10.25 13.29
CA PHE A 114 0.84 9.66 13.97
C PHE A 114 0.46 8.30 13.40
N ASP A 115 0.12 7.35 14.27
CA ASP A 115 -0.27 5.99 13.89
C ASP A 115 -1.73 5.88 13.42
N SER A 116 -2.52 6.94 13.63
CA SER A 116 -3.90 7.01 13.15
C SER A 116 -4.35 8.43 12.88
N ILE A 117 -5.34 8.58 11.99
CA ILE A 117 -5.97 9.87 11.71
C ILE A 117 -6.64 10.45 12.98
N GLY A 118 -7.20 9.62 13.86
CA GLY A 118 -7.81 10.07 15.11
C GLY A 118 -6.82 10.77 16.03
N ARG A 119 -5.61 10.20 16.21
CA ARG A 119 -4.54 10.83 17.01
C ARG A 119 -4.02 12.13 16.39
N PHE A 120 -3.95 12.18 15.06
CA PHE A 120 -3.63 13.42 14.38
C PHE A 120 -4.70 14.50 14.63
N VAL A 121 -5.98 14.18 14.49
CA VAL A 121 -7.08 15.13 14.73
C VAL A 121 -7.13 15.60 16.18
N GLU A 122 -6.92 14.70 17.14
CA GLU A 122 -6.79 15.03 18.56
C GLU A 122 -5.64 16.03 18.78
N CYS A 123 -4.46 15.74 18.21
CA CYS A 123 -3.32 16.65 18.27
C CYS A 123 -3.63 18.02 17.67
N GLN A 124 -4.28 18.07 16.49
CA GLN A 124 -4.68 19.32 15.86
C GLN A 124 -5.73 20.08 16.68
N SER A 125 -6.49 19.40 17.55
CA SER A 125 -7.51 19.99 18.42
C SER A 125 -6.98 20.47 19.77
N THR A 126 -5.78 20.04 20.17
CA THR A 126 -5.20 20.34 21.49
C THR A 126 -4.76 21.79 21.63
N SER A 127 -3.86 22.27 20.76
CA SER A 127 -3.29 23.62 20.87
C SER A 127 -2.60 24.07 19.58
N ALA A 128 -2.30 25.37 19.49
CA ALA A 128 -1.56 25.91 18.34
C ALA A 128 -0.12 25.38 18.33
N GLU A 129 0.41 25.08 19.51
CA GLU A 129 1.69 24.41 19.72
C GLU A 129 1.70 23.03 19.10
N ALA A 130 0.66 22.23 19.36
CA ALA A 130 0.53 20.88 18.84
C ALA A 130 0.43 20.88 17.30
N GLN A 131 -0.34 21.81 16.73
CA GLN A 131 -0.43 22.00 15.28
C GLN A 131 0.91 22.37 14.64
N LEU A 132 1.70 23.21 15.32
CA LEU A 132 3.03 23.61 14.85
C LEU A 132 4.05 22.47 14.98
N GLU A 133 3.99 21.66 16.05
CA GLU A 133 4.86 20.48 16.19
C GLU A 133 4.55 19.42 15.12
N ALA A 134 3.26 19.16 14.81
CA ALA A 134 2.86 18.27 13.72
C ALA A 134 3.41 18.75 12.36
N PHE A 135 3.30 20.06 12.07
CA PHE A 135 3.90 20.66 10.88
C PHE A 135 5.43 20.56 10.87
N ALA A 136 6.07 20.75 12.02
CA ALA A 136 7.52 20.63 12.14
C ALA A 136 8.01 19.20 11.90
N THR A 137 7.28 18.18 12.37
CA THR A 137 7.56 16.77 12.09
C THR A 137 7.40 16.48 10.60
N LEU A 138 6.31 16.96 9.98
CA LEU A 138 6.12 16.86 8.53
C LEU A 138 7.32 17.47 7.78
N LEU A 139 7.76 18.67 8.11
CA LEU A 139 8.92 19.28 7.45
C LEU A 139 10.23 18.55 7.75
N GLY A 140 10.43 18.13 8.99
CA GLY A 140 11.69 17.60 9.51
C GLY A 140 11.95 16.13 9.22
N ARG A 141 10.97 15.39 8.68
CA ARG A 141 11.15 13.97 8.35
C ARG A 141 12.34 13.75 7.41
N PRO A 142 13.08 12.63 7.55
CA PRO A 142 14.11 12.25 6.58
C PRO A 142 13.56 12.28 5.15
N GLY A 143 14.31 12.86 4.21
CA GLY A 143 13.90 12.93 2.79
C GLY A 143 12.87 14.00 2.43
N SER A 144 12.33 14.77 3.39
CA SER A 144 11.29 15.78 3.11
C SER A 144 11.68 16.78 2.01
N PRO A 145 10.94 16.86 0.88
CA PRO A 145 11.22 17.79 -0.20
C PRO A 145 10.83 19.23 0.16
N LEU A 146 10.11 19.43 1.27
CA LEU A 146 9.55 20.71 1.69
C LEU A 146 10.56 21.58 2.47
N LEU A 147 11.46 20.94 3.23
CA LEU A 147 12.35 21.65 4.14
C LEU A 147 13.39 22.50 3.39
N ALA A 148 14.01 21.96 2.35
CA ALA A 148 15.07 22.65 1.63
C ALA A 148 14.56 23.89 0.84
N PRO A 149 13.41 23.85 0.13
CA PRO A 149 12.78 25.04 -0.40
C PRO A 149 12.45 26.08 0.67
N LEU A 150 11.92 25.66 1.83
CA LEU A 150 11.57 26.60 2.89
C LEU A 150 12.82 27.29 3.48
N ARG A 151 13.91 26.55 3.72
CA ARG A 151 15.21 27.09 4.16
C ARG A 151 15.79 28.10 3.18
N ARG A 152 15.65 27.86 1.87
CA ARG A 152 16.16 28.73 0.81
C ARG A 152 15.18 29.81 0.37
N ARG A 153 14.03 29.97 1.06
CA ARG A 153 12.97 30.92 0.67
C ARG A 153 12.49 30.70 -0.78
N GLY A 154 12.53 29.46 -1.25
CA GLY A 154 12.13 29.04 -2.58
C GLY A 154 10.61 28.92 -2.68
N TRP A 155 9.89 30.04 -2.54
CA TRP A 155 8.43 30.10 -2.39
C TRP A 155 7.66 29.39 -3.51
N ALA A 156 8.09 29.56 -4.76
CA ALA A 156 7.50 28.86 -5.91
C ALA A 156 7.63 27.34 -5.81
N ARG A 157 8.80 26.84 -5.40
CA ARG A 157 9.04 25.40 -5.24
C ARG A 157 8.32 24.84 -4.02
N PHE A 158 8.32 25.57 -2.90
CA PHE A 158 7.58 25.18 -1.71
C PHE A 158 6.08 25.14 -1.99
N ALA A 159 5.51 26.20 -2.58
CA ALA A 159 4.10 26.29 -2.93
C ALA A 159 3.68 25.18 -3.91
N ARG A 160 4.50 24.88 -4.93
CA ARG A 160 4.21 23.77 -5.85
C ARG A 160 4.14 22.42 -5.13
N LEU A 161 5.03 22.18 -4.16
CA LEU A 161 5.07 20.92 -3.43
C LEU A 161 3.96 20.83 -2.38
N TYR A 162 3.69 21.92 -1.68
CA TYR A 162 2.74 21.94 -0.57
C TYR A 162 1.29 22.16 -1.00
N ASN A 163 1.07 22.98 -2.05
CA ASN A 163 -0.26 23.37 -2.56
C ASN A 163 -0.58 22.78 -3.95
N GLY A 164 0.32 21.97 -4.51
CA GLY A 164 0.11 21.28 -5.79
C GLY A 164 0.51 22.07 -7.05
N PRO A 165 0.42 21.44 -8.24
CA PRO A 165 0.92 22.00 -9.50
C PRO A 165 0.22 23.29 -9.94
N GLU A 166 -1.02 23.51 -9.51
CA GLU A 166 -1.80 24.70 -9.85
C GLU A 166 -1.62 25.89 -8.89
N TYR A 167 -0.63 25.83 -7.98
CA TYR A 167 -0.41 26.85 -6.94
C TYR A 167 -0.36 28.30 -7.44
N ARG A 168 0.07 28.53 -8.69
CA ARG A 168 0.12 29.86 -9.33
C ARG A 168 -1.24 30.49 -9.56
N ARG A 169 -2.31 29.69 -9.77
CA ARG A 169 -3.67 30.21 -9.97
C ARG A 169 -4.13 31.06 -8.79
N ASN A 170 -3.69 30.68 -7.58
CA ASN A 170 -3.99 31.39 -6.34
C ASN A 170 -2.77 32.15 -5.78
N ARG A 171 -1.74 32.37 -6.60
CA ARG A 171 -0.55 33.16 -6.28
C ARG A 171 0.08 32.79 -4.92
N TYR A 172 0.14 31.49 -4.60
CA TYR A 172 0.64 31.03 -3.29
C TYR A 172 2.09 31.45 -3.04
N ASP A 173 2.92 31.42 -4.08
CA ASP A 173 4.29 31.91 -4.04
C ASP A 173 4.41 33.39 -3.70
N ASP A 174 3.67 34.25 -4.40
CA ASP A 174 3.66 35.69 -4.13
C ASP A 174 3.16 35.99 -2.71
N ARG A 175 2.11 35.28 -2.27
CA ARG A 175 1.53 35.44 -0.93
C ARG A 175 2.51 35.02 0.16
N LEU A 176 3.22 33.90 -0.02
CA LEU A 176 4.24 33.42 0.91
C LEU A 176 5.43 34.39 0.97
N ALA A 177 5.89 34.90 -0.18
CA ALA A 177 6.97 35.88 -0.24
C ALA A 177 6.59 37.18 0.49
N ALA A 178 5.36 37.69 0.27
CA ALA A 178 4.87 38.91 0.91
C ALA A 178 4.65 38.73 2.42
N ALA A 179 4.10 37.60 2.85
CA ALA A 179 3.93 37.26 4.27
C ALA A 179 5.28 37.12 4.98
N TYR A 180 6.25 36.45 4.33
CA TYR A 180 7.61 36.37 4.82
C TYR A 180 8.23 37.76 4.99
N ALA A 181 8.12 38.66 4.00
CA ALA A 181 8.67 40.01 4.09
C ALA A 181 8.06 40.83 5.25
N ARG A 182 6.75 40.64 5.54
CA ARG A 182 6.10 41.25 6.71
C ARG A 182 6.68 40.71 8.01
N HIS A 183 6.84 39.40 8.13
CA HIS A 183 7.36 38.77 9.35
C HIS A 183 8.88 38.93 9.55
N ALA A 184 9.64 39.12 8.47
CA ALA A 184 11.07 39.38 8.50
C ALA A 184 11.41 40.86 8.75
N GLY A 185 10.41 41.75 8.81
CA GLY A 185 10.62 43.18 9.02
C GLY A 185 11.17 43.93 7.81
N THR A 186 11.09 43.36 6.60
CA THR A 186 11.64 43.92 5.36
C THR A 186 10.57 44.56 4.45
N ALA A 187 9.33 44.68 4.93
CA ALA A 187 8.23 45.29 4.18
C ALA A 187 8.08 46.79 4.50
N PRO A 188 7.82 47.66 3.51
CA PRO A 188 7.48 49.05 3.79
C PRO A 188 6.15 49.13 4.57
N ALA A 189 6.12 49.95 5.62
CA ALA A 189 5.00 50.06 6.54
C ALA A 189 3.70 50.45 5.80
N ARG A 190 2.68 49.60 5.88
CA ARG A 190 1.31 49.94 5.47
C ARG A 190 0.36 49.68 6.65
N ALA A 191 -0.50 50.66 6.92
CA ALA A 191 -1.36 50.73 8.10
C ALA A 191 -2.32 49.52 8.23
N ARG A 192 -2.45 49.01 9.46
CA ARG A 192 -3.38 47.93 9.84
C ARG A 192 -4.83 48.43 9.72
N ARG A 193 -5.64 47.80 8.87
CA ARG A 193 -7.12 47.85 8.98
C ARG A 193 -7.61 46.68 9.85
N PRO A 194 -8.69 46.86 10.62
CA PRO A 194 -9.24 45.81 11.46
C PRO A 194 -9.77 44.65 10.61
N THR A 195 -9.36 43.42 10.95
CA THR A 195 -9.71 42.19 10.24
C THR A 195 -11.12 41.74 10.60
N ALA A 196 -12.03 41.74 9.62
CA ALA A 196 -13.25 40.94 9.66
C ALA A 196 -12.89 39.44 9.75
N PRO A 197 -13.76 38.56 10.27
CA PRO A 197 -13.48 37.13 10.33
C PRO A 197 -13.13 36.61 8.92
N ALA A 198 -11.91 36.10 8.78
CA ALA A 198 -11.34 35.69 7.51
C ALA A 198 -12.13 34.50 6.95
N ARG A 199 -12.65 34.67 5.73
CA ARG A 199 -13.24 33.56 4.96
C ARG A 199 -12.11 32.67 4.46
N PRO A 200 -12.22 31.33 4.56
CA PRO A 200 -11.26 30.45 3.89
C PRO A 200 -11.25 30.78 2.39
N ALA A 201 -10.07 30.94 1.80
CA ALA A 201 -9.93 31.32 0.40
C ALA A 201 -10.65 30.30 -0.50
N PRO A 202 -11.55 30.72 -1.41
CA PRO A 202 -12.19 29.81 -2.35
C PRO A 202 -11.13 29.36 -3.36
N GLY A 203 -10.80 28.07 -3.40
CA GLY A 203 -9.79 27.57 -4.33
C GLY A 203 -8.63 26.84 -3.70
N ARG A 204 -8.80 25.61 -3.22
CA ARG A 204 -7.65 24.70 -3.06
C ARG A 204 -7.65 23.71 -4.22
N PRO A 205 -6.69 23.79 -5.17
CA PRO A 205 -6.27 22.56 -5.82
C PRO A 205 -5.85 21.63 -4.68
N GLY A 206 -6.50 20.47 -4.55
CA GLY A 206 -6.12 19.52 -3.51
C GLY A 206 -4.60 19.32 -3.58
N PRO A 207 -3.86 19.44 -2.47
CA PRO A 207 -2.44 19.15 -2.52
C PRO A 207 -2.31 17.70 -2.97
N ALA A 208 -1.43 17.46 -3.94
CA ALA A 208 -1.07 16.09 -4.29
C ALA A 208 -0.61 15.41 -2.98
N PRO A 209 -1.00 14.14 -2.73
CA PRO A 209 -0.34 13.33 -1.71
C PRO A 209 1.16 13.63 -1.76
N LEU A 210 1.76 14.10 -0.66
CA LEU A 210 3.16 14.52 -0.68
C LEU A 210 4.06 13.35 -1.09
N GLU A 211 3.58 12.13 -0.85
CA GLU A 211 4.05 10.83 -1.35
C GLU A 211 4.17 10.78 -2.90
N LEU A 212 3.24 11.37 -3.65
CA LEU A 212 3.25 11.43 -5.13
C LEU A 212 4.17 12.52 -5.72
N LEU A 213 4.61 13.48 -4.92
CA LEU A 213 5.55 14.54 -5.37
C LEU A 213 7.01 14.18 -5.06
N GLU A 214 7.23 13.24 -4.14
CA GLU A 214 8.54 12.66 -3.84
C GLU A 214 9.04 11.73 -4.97
N THR A 215 8.13 11.23 -5.82
CA THR A 215 8.42 10.30 -6.93
C THR A 215 8.66 10.97 -8.29
N ALA A 216 8.50 12.29 -8.42
CA ALA A 216 8.55 12.97 -9.72
C ALA A 216 9.83 13.81 -9.94
N ARG A 217 10.92 13.15 -10.37
CA ARG A 217 12.02 13.80 -11.13
C ARG A 217 12.32 12.97 -12.39
N PRO A 218 12.45 13.61 -13.57
CA PRO A 218 12.77 12.88 -14.79
C PRO A 218 14.26 12.53 -14.78
N VAL A 219 14.58 11.26 -14.60
CA VAL A 219 15.90 10.71 -14.91
C VAL A 219 15.87 10.26 -16.36
N SER A 220 16.94 10.59 -17.10
CA SER A 220 17.06 10.26 -18.52
C SER A 220 16.94 8.76 -18.75
N ARG A 221 16.09 8.40 -19.73
CA ARG A 221 15.83 7.03 -20.16
C ARG A 221 17.14 6.34 -20.56
N ARG A 222 17.60 5.40 -19.74
CA ARG A 222 18.41 4.26 -20.21
C ARG A 222 17.48 3.04 -20.28
N SER A 223 17.45 2.41 -21.44
CA SER A 223 16.59 1.26 -21.76
C SER A 223 16.95 0.03 -20.92
N GLY A 224 15.95 -0.61 -20.28
CA GLY A 224 16.06 -1.98 -19.74
C GLY A 224 15.73 -2.20 -18.26
N ILE A 225 15.03 -1.30 -17.57
CA ILE A 225 14.77 -1.41 -16.11
C ILE A 225 13.59 -2.36 -15.81
N ARG A 226 13.78 -3.32 -14.90
CA ARG A 226 12.74 -4.25 -14.39
C ARG A 226 11.62 -3.48 -13.68
N VAL A 227 10.39 -3.96 -13.77
CA VAL A 227 9.24 -3.31 -13.10
C VAL A 227 9.14 -3.81 -11.66
N LEU A 228 9.27 -2.87 -10.71
CA LEU A 228 9.27 -3.09 -9.28
C LEU A 228 8.21 -2.17 -8.67
N ASN A 229 7.04 -2.71 -8.36
CA ASN A 229 5.86 -1.92 -8.03
C ASN A 229 4.89 -2.64 -7.09
N VAL A 230 5.42 -3.49 -6.17
CA VAL A 230 4.59 -3.93 -5.04
C VAL A 230 4.13 -2.70 -4.27
N ARG A 231 2.88 -2.73 -3.82
CA ARG A 231 2.30 -1.65 -3.01
C ARG A 231 2.21 -2.11 -1.56
N PRO A 232 2.47 -1.24 -0.57
CA PRO A 232 2.20 -1.57 0.82
C PRO A 232 0.72 -1.92 0.99
N ASP A 233 0.43 -2.89 1.84
CA ASP A 233 -0.96 -3.21 2.21
C ASP A 233 -1.58 -2.00 2.94
N ALA A 234 -2.77 -1.56 2.49
CA ALA A 234 -3.53 -0.56 3.24
C ALA A 234 -3.85 -1.10 4.65
N VAL A 235 -3.90 -0.25 5.67
CA VAL A 235 -4.23 -0.73 7.04
C VAL A 235 -5.65 -1.32 7.07
N ASP A 236 -5.77 -2.61 7.40
CA ASP A 236 -7.06 -3.29 7.62
C ASP A 236 -7.06 -3.90 9.01
N LEU A 237 -7.93 -3.40 9.90
CA LEU A 237 -8.02 -3.85 11.28
C LEU A 237 -8.59 -5.28 11.44
N ARG A 238 -9.07 -5.88 10.34
CA ARG A 238 -9.52 -7.27 10.30
C ARG A 238 -8.39 -8.24 10.00
N ASP A 239 -7.22 -7.75 9.60
CA ASP A 239 -6.03 -8.60 9.47
C ASP A 239 -5.77 -9.28 10.82
N TRP A 240 -5.68 -10.60 10.80
CA TRP A 240 -5.31 -11.34 12.00
C TRP A 240 -3.80 -11.21 12.22
N GLU A 241 -3.42 -10.63 13.35
CA GLU A 241 -2.01 -10.58 13.75
C GLU A 241 -1.51 -11.97 14.14
N TYR A 242 -0.33 -12.32 13.65
CA TYR A 242 0.33 -13.55 14.03
C TYR A 242 0.80 -13.44 15.48
N ARG A 243 0.39 -14.42 16.29
CA ARG A 243 0.87 -14.56 17.67
C ARG A 243 1.58 -15.91 17.77
N PRO A 244 2.91 -15.94 17.91
CA PRO A 244 3.62 -17.20 18.01
C PRO A 244 3.18 -17.97 19.26
N PRO A 245 3.00 -19.30 19.18
CA PRO A 245 2.74 -20.10 20.37
C PRO A 245 3.97 -20.13 21.28
N VAL A 246 3.74 -20.29 22.58
CA VAL A 246 4.81 -20.49 23.55
C VAL A 246 5.42 -21.88 23.32
N ALA A 247 6.67 -21.92 22.87
CA ALA A 247 7.42 -23.13 22.59
C ALA A 247 8.93 -22.91 22.86
N SER A 248 9.73 -23.96 22.75
CA SER A 248 11.19 -23.84 22.76
C SER A 248 11.66 -22.89 21.65
N ALA A 249 12.73 -22.15 21.93
CA ALA A 249 13.33 -21.25 20.95
C ALA A 249 13.73 -22.03 19.69
N PRO A 250 13.46 -21.48 18.49
CA PRO A 250 13.88 -22.13 17.26
C PRO A 250 15.43 -22.09 17.14
N PRO A 251 16.03 -22.93 16.28
CA PRO A 251 17.48 -22.94 16.09
C PRO A 251 18.03 -21.59 15.63
N ASP A 252 19.30 -21.31 15.91
CA ASP A 252 19.99 -20.06 15.50
C ASP A 252 20.11 -19.89 13.97
N VAL A 253 20.02 -21.00 13.24
CA VAL A 253 20.12 -21.04 11.78
C VAL A 253 19.05 -21.99 11.25
N VAL A 254 18.25 -21.50 10.31
CA VAL A 254 17.29 -22.31 9.55
C VAL A 254 17.61 -22.15 8.08
N TYR A 255 18.04 -23.24 7.45
CA TYR A 255 18.39 -23.30 6.04
C TYR A 255 17.71 -24.53 5.41
N PRO A 256 16.65 -24.35 4.60
CA PRO A 256 15.80 -25.46 4.18
C PRO A 256 16.56 -26.37 3.20
N PRO A 257 16.71 -27.69 3.44
CA PRO A 257 17.56 -28.55 2.62
C PRO A 257 17.09 -28.66 1.16
N GLU A 258 15.80 -28.51 0.93
CA GLU A 258 15.18 -28.64 -0.39
C GLU A 258 15.25 -27.32 -1.15
N VAL A 259 15.66 -27.37 -2.42
CA VAL A 259 15.72 -26.21 -3.32
C VAL A 259 14.44 -26.18 -4.15
N ARG A 260 13.68 -25.09 -4.04
CA ARG A 260 12.64 -24.79 -5.02
C ARG A 260 13.25 -24.08 -6.23
N PRO A 261 12.80 -24.37 -7.46
CA PRO A 261 13.27 -23.66 -8.65
C PRO A 261 13.17 -22.14 -8.45
N VAL A 262 14.25 -21.44 -8.75
CA VAL A 262 14.27 -19.97 -8.71
C VAL A 262 13.52 -19.48 -9.94
N LEU A 263 12.41 -18.81 -9.70
CA LEU A 263 11.59 -18.25 -10.77
C LEU A 263 12.21 -16.95 -11.30
N ASP A 264 11.82 -16.54 -12.52
CA ASP A 264 12.23 -15.29 -13.12
C ASP A 264 11.01 -14.51 -13.62
N GLN A 265 10.70 -13.38 -12.97
CA GLN A 265 9.60 -12.51 -13.35
C GLN A 265 9.90 -11.66 -14.60
N GLY A 266 11.16 -11.63 -15.04
CA GLY A 266 11.63 -10.80 -16.15
C GLY A 266 11.36 -9.32 -15.91
N LEU A 267 10.68 -8.68 -16.86
CA LEU A 267 10.31 -7.26 -16.81
C LEU A 267 8.87 -7.03 -16.31
N SER A 268 8.17 -8.06 -15.84
CA SER A 268 6.80 -7.92 -15.34
C SER A 268 6.74 -7.36 -13.92
N ALA A 269 5.61 -6.72 -13.59
CA ALA A 269 5.25 -6.25 -12.25
C ALA A 269 4.81 -7.38 -11.29
N ALA A 270 4.92 -8.65 -11.70
CA ALA A 270 4.25 -9.77 -11.07
C ALA A 270 4.93 -10.31 -9.80
N CYS A 271 5.85 -9.56 -9.19
CA CYS A 271 6.66 -10.00 -8.04
C CYS A 271 5.84 -10.67 -6.92
N THR A 272 4.63 -10.18 -6.63
CA THR A 272 3.74 -10.78 -5.61
C THR A 272 3.31 -12.20 -5.94
N GLY A 273 2.94 -12.49 -7.19
CA GLY A 273 2.55 -13.84 -7.62
C GLY A 273 3.74 -14.80 -7.64
N TYR A 274 4.92 -14.32 -8.03
CA TYR A 274 6.16 -15.10 -8.00
C TYR A 274 6.64 -15.43 -6.59
N ALA A 275 6.59 -14.45 -5.68
CA ALA A 275 6.89 -14.66 -4.27
C ALA A 275 5.91 -15.64 -3.62
N LEU A 276 4.61 -15.49 -3.90
CA LEU A 276 3.58 -16.36 -3.34
C LEU A 276 3.67 -17.79 -3.88
N ALA A 277 3.94 -17.99 -5.18
CA ALA A 277 4.18 -19.31 -5.75
C ALA A 277 5.30 -20.04 -5.00
N THR A 278 6.42 -19.34 -4.76
CA THR A 278 7.56 -19.86 -4.01
C THR A 278 7.15 -20.27 -2.59
N VAL A 279 6.42 -19.40 -1.86
CA VAL A 279 5.93 -19.69 -0.51
C VAL A 279 5.04 -20.94 -0.48
N ILE A 280 4.09 -21.06 -1.41
CA ILE A 280 3.19 -22.21 -1.50
C ILE A 280 3.98 -23.51 -1.73
N GLU A 281 4.99 -23.49 -2.59
CA GLU A 281 5.83 -24.65 -2.84
C GLU A 281 6.60 -25.10 -1.59
N TYR A 282 7.15 -24.18 -0.79
CA TYR A 282 7.78 -24.51 0.50
C TYR A 282 6.76 -25.07 1.50
N LEU A 283 5.55 -24.53 1.54
CA LEU A 283 4.48 -25.04 2.41
C LEU A 283 4.06 -26.47 2.01
N LEU A 284 3.99 -26.77 0.71
CA LEU A 284 3.68 -28.11 0.20
C LEU A 284 4.77 -29.11 0.57
N VAL A 285 6.04 -28.75 0.35
CA VAL A 285 7.21 -29.54 0.79
C VAL A 285 7.09 -29.86 2.27
N ARG A 286 6.91 -28.84 3.10
CA ARG A 286 6.90 -29.00 4.55
C ARG A 286 5.72 -29.83 5.05
N ALA A 287 4.59 -29.79 4.34
CA ALA A 287 3.43 -30.61 4.61
C ALA A 287 3.58 -32.06 4.09
N GLY A 288 4.69 -32.43 3.44
CA GLY A 288 4.89 -33.74 2.84
C GLY A 288 3.95 -34.01 1.65
N ARG A 289 3.47 -32.95 0.99
CA ARG A 289 2.52 -33.04 -0.12
C ARG A 289 3.26 -33.04 -1.46
N HIS A 290 2.67 -33.65 -2.48
CA HIS A 290 3.20 -33.60 -3.84
C HIS A 290 3.40 -32.13 -4.27
N VAL A 291 4.61 -31.81 -4.75
CA VAL A 291 4.95 -30.45 -5.18
C VAL A 291 5.13 -30.39 -6.68
N GLU A 292 4.12 -29.87 -7.34
CA GLU A 292 4.19 -29.44 -8.74
C GLU A 292 4.43 -27.92 -8.76
N PRO A 293 5.19 -27.36 -9.73
CA PRO A 293 5.40 -25.93 -9.82
C PRO A 293 4.07 -25.15 -9.82
N VAL A 294 3.98 -24.10 -9.02
CA VAL A 294 2.75 -23.30 -8.88
C VAL A 294 2.76 -22.14 -9.88
N SER A 295 1.62 -21.81 -10.50
CA SER A 295 1.54 -20.72 -11.47
C SER A 295 1.66 -19.34 -10.79
N PRO A 296 2.76 -18.59 -11.01
CA PRO A 296 2.85 -17.22 -10.51
C PRO A 296 1.90 -16.27 -11.26
N HIS A 297 1.54 -16.61 -12.51
CA HIS A 297 0.63 -15.80 -13.33
C HIS A 297 -0.81 -15.88 -12.83
N MET A 298 -1.28 -17.08 -12.46
CA MET A 298 -2.59 -17.25 -11.83
C MET A 298 -2.65 -16.44 -10.53
N LEU A 299 -1.66 -16.62 -9.65
CA LEU A 299 -1.61 -15.93 -8.37
C LEU A 299 -1.54 -14.41 -8.53
N TYR A 300 -0.75 -13.89 -9.48
CA TYR A 300 -0.70 -12.46 -9.75
C TYR A 300 -2.01 -11.93 -10.36
N SER A 301 -2.63 -12.68 -11.28
CA SER A 301 -3.93 -12.31 -11.86
C SER A 301 -5.02 -12.24 -10.79
N MET A 302 -5.04 -13.20 -9.86
CA MET A 302 -5.96 -13.18 -8.73
C MET A 302 -5.59 -12.11 -7.72
N ALA A 303 -4.30 -11.87 -7.49
CA ALA A 303 -3.83 -10.80 -6.62
C ALA A 303 -4.40 -9.46 -7.06
N ARG A 304 -4.28 -9.14 -8.36
CA ARG A 304 -4.91 -7.94 -8.94
C ARG A 304 -6.41 -7.96 -8.74
N ARG A 305 -7.12 -9.06 -9.02
CA ARG A 305 -8.59 -9.11 -8.84
C ARG A 305 -9.05 -8.76 -7.42
N TYR A 306 -8.36 -9.27 -6.40
CA TYR A 306 -8.74 -9.09 -5.00
C TYR A 306 -8.00 -7.95 -4.32
N ASP A 307 -7.19 -7.23 -5.09
CA ASP A 307 -6.50 -6.07 -4.59
C ASP A 307 -7.46 -4.93 -4.35
N GLU A 308 -7.21 -4.17 -3.30
CA GLU A 308 -7.99 -2.98 -2.95
C GLU A 308 -7.73 -1.82 -3.94
N TRP A 309 -6.80 -2.02 -4.89
CA TRP A 309 -6.35 -1.07 -5.89
C TRP A 309 -6.75 -1.41 -7.34
N ALA A 310 -7.47 -2.51 -7.58
CA ALA A 310 -7.89 -2.90 -8.92
C ALA A 310 -9.07 -2.07 -9.41
N GLY A 311 -8.77 -1.11 -10.29
CA GLY A 311 -9.76 -0.27 -10.96
C GLY A 311 -9.34 1.19 -11.19
N ASP A 312 -8.20 1.62 -10.64
CA ASP A 312 -7.83 3.05 -10.58
C ASP A 312 -7.01 3.57 -11.78
N GLY A 313 -6.83 2.79 -12.85
CA GLY A 313 -6.08 3.20 -14.05
C GLY A 313 -6.98 3.72 -15.17
N GLU A 314 -6.52 4.75 -15.89
CA GLU A 314 -7.14 5.21 -17.16
C GLU A 314 -7.16 4.09 -18.24
N ASP A 315 -6.36 3.03 -18.06
CA ASP A 315 -6.18 1.89 -18.98
C ASP A 315 -6.96 0.60 -18.59
N GLY A 316 -7.77 0.62 -17.52
CA GLY A 316 -8.54 -0.55 -17.06
C GLY A 316 -7.69 -1.75 -16.58
N ASP A 317 -8.31 -2.94 -16.45
CA ASP A 317 -7.72 -4.21 -15.96
C ASP A 317 -6.50 -4.73 -16.76
N GLN A 318 -6.09 -3.98 -17.80
CA GLN A 318 -5.02 -4.32 -18.74
C GLN A 318 -3.64 -3.73 -18.38
N ALA A 319 -3.56 -2.71 -17.52
CA ALA A 319 -2.28 -2.16 -17.10
C ALA A 319 -1.58 -3.06 -16.04
N ASP A 320 -0.30 -3.36 -16.26
CA ASP A 320 0.55 -4.16 -15.36
C ASP A 320 1.04 -3.32 -14.18
N THR A 321 0.14 -2.97 -13.26
CA THR A 321 0.35 -1.94 -12.22
C THR A 321 0.90 -2.47 -10.89
N GLY A 322 1.21 -3.76 -10.80
CA GLY A 322 1.63 -4.43 -9.56
C GLY A 322 0.43 -4.86 -8.71
N SER A 323 0.69 -5.41 -7.53
CA SER A 323 -0.34 -5.79 -6.57
C SER A 323 0.19 -5.76 -5.13
N SER A 324 -0.70 -5.85 -4.14
CA SER A 324 -0.41 -5.98 -2.72
C SER A 324 -0.24 -7.45 -2.29
N LEU A 325 0.40 -7.70 -1.14
CA LEU A 325 0.54 -9.06 -0.62
C LEU A 325 -0.81 -9.59 -0.13
N ARG A 326 -1.63 -8.72 0.49
CA ARG A 326 -2.98 -9.08 0.92
C ARG A 326 -3.86 -9.47 -0.26
N GLY A 327 -3.79 -8.75 -1.39
CA GLY A 327 -4.51 -9.11 -2.62
C GLY A 327 -4.18 -10.53 -3.07
N ALA A 328 -2.89 -10.88 -3.08
CA ALA A 328 -2.44 -12.22 -3.45
C ALA A 328 -2.95 -13.31 -2.50
N LEU A 329 -2.91 -13.07 -1.18
CA LEU A 329 -3.43 -13.99 -0.18
C LEU A 329 -4.96 -14.16 -0.26
N LYS A 330 -5.71 -13.08 -0.51
CA LYS A 330 -7.16 -13.14 -0.76
C LYS A 330 -7.47 -13.95 -2.02
N GLY A 331 -6.71 -13.75 -3.09
CA GLY A 331 -6.81 -14.55 -4.32
C GLY A 331 -6.59 -16.03 -4.05
N TRP A 332 -5.53 -16.36 -3.30
CA TRP A 332 -5.25 -17.75 -2.90
C TRP A 332 -6.35 -18.33 -1.99
N LEU A 333 -6.88 -17.56 -1.04
CA LEU A 333 -8.00 -17.98 -0.19
C LEU A 333 -9.23 -18.40 -1.02
N ARG A 334 -9.58 -17.60 -2.03
CA ARG A 334 -10.82 -17.78 -2.80
C ARG A 334 -10.70 -18.83 -3.90
N HIS A 335 -9.52 -19.00 -4.48
CA HIS A 335 -9.34 -19.85 -5.65
C HIS A 335 -8.43 -21.06 -5.44
N GLY A 336 -7.64 -21.09 -4.36
CA GLY A 336 -6.53 -22.02 -4.28
C GLY A 336 -5.40 -21.64 -5.25
N ALA A 337 -4.53 -22.59 -5.58
CA ALA A 337 -3.34 -22.35 -6.41
C ALA A 337 -3.19 -23.42 -7.49
N ALA A 338 -3.21 -22.99 -8.75
CA ALA A 338 -3.10 -23.88 -9.91
C ALA A 338 -1.64 -24.23 -10.22
N ALA A 339 -1.44 -25.41 -10.81
CA ALA A 339 -0.15 -25.80 -11.38
C ALA A 339 0.28 -24.86 -12.53
N ALA A 340 1.59 -24.60 -12.62
CA ALA A 340 2.20 -23.71 -13.61
C ALA A 340 1.92 -24.17 -15.06
N ARG A 341 1.87 -25.49 -15.31
CA ARG A 341 1.57 -26.04 -16.64
C ARG A 341 0.17 -25.65 -17.13
N LEU A 342 -0.79 -25.46 -16.22
CA LEU A 342 -2.18 -25.15 -16.53
C LEU A 342 -2.37 -23.66 -16.82
N TRP A 343 -1.51 -22.79 -16.25
CA TRP A 343 -1.52 -21.35 -16.48
C TRP A 343 -0.09 -20.81 -16.68
N PRO A 344 0.54 -21.09 -17.84
CA PRO A 344 1.97 -20.87 -18.04
C PRO A 344 2.34 -19.45 -18.50
N ARG A 345 1.34 -18.60 -18.83
CA ARG A 345 1.55 -17.25 -19.39
C ARG A 345 0.57 -16.25 -18.77
N PRO A 346 0.83 -14.93 -18.84
CA PRO A 346 -0.01 -13.93 -18.18
C PRO A 346 -1.52 -13.96 -18.54
N PRO A 347 -1.95 -14.14 -19.80
CA PRO A 347 -3.38 -14.22 -20.12
C PRO A 347 -4.04 -15.44 -19.49
N MET A 348 -5.27 -15.27 -18.99
CA MET A 348 -6.05 -16.38 -18.43
C MET A 348 -6.33 -17.45 -19.49
N PRO A 349 -6.01 -18.74 -19.23
CA PRO A 349 -6.33 -19.83 -20.14
C PRO A 349 -7.84 -19.98 -20.32
N PRO A 350 -8.29 -20.39 -21.52
CA PRO A 350 -9.68 -20.76 -21.72
C PRO A 350 -10.03 -22.01 -20.91
N PRO A 351 -11.31 -22.20 -20.53
CA PRO A 351 -11.75 -23.37 -19.79
C PRO A 351 -11.52 -24.67 -20.58
N ARG A 352 -11.23 -25.76 -19.88
CA ARG A 352 -11.04 -27.09 -20.44
C ARG A 352 -12.19 -28.02 -20.08
N ALA A 353 -12.49 -28.95 -20.99
CA ALA A 353 -13.54 -29.96 -20.80
C ALA A 353 -13.10 -31.14 -19.90
N ASP A 354 -11.81 -31.25 -19.59
CA ASP A 354 -11.25 -32.21 -18.66
C ASP A 354 -10.83 -31.49 -17.38
N ALA A 355 -11.38 -31.90 -16.23
CA ALA A 355 -11.11 -31.29 -14.93
C ALA A 355 -9.63 -31.39 -14.53
N CYS A 356 -8.92 -32.42 -14.97
CA CYS A 356 -7.49 -32.58 -14.67
C CYS A 356 -6.60 -31.60 -15.44
N GLU A 357 -7.12 -31.05 -16.54
CA GLU A 357 -6.44 -30.11 -17.42
C GLU A 357 -6.98 -28.68 -17.27
N ASP A 358 -7.99 -28.46 -16.42
CA ASP A 358 -8.53 -27.14 -16.13
C ASP A 358 -7.87 -26.54 -14.88
N TRP A 359 -7.45 -25.28 -14.99
CA TRP A 359 -6.73 -24.59 -13.91
C TRP A 359 -7.63 -24.31 -12.70
N TRP A 360 -8.94 -24.08 -12.92
CA TRP A 360 -9.88 -23.72 -11.87
C TRP A 360 -10.09 -24.93 -10.95
N THR A 361 -10.40 -26.09 -11.53
CA THR A 361 -10.58 -27.35 -10.79
C THR A 361 -9.28 -27.87 -10.18
N ASP A 362 -8.12 -27.62 -10.79
CA ASP A 362 -6.83 -27.97 -10.16
C ASP A 362 -6.50 -27.08 -8.95
N ALA A 363 -6.86 -25.80 -8.98
CA ALA A 363 -6.44 -24.83 -7.96
C ALA A 363 -6.95 -25.17 -6.56
N VAL A 364 -8.17 -25.70 -6.44
CA VAL A 364 -8.75 -26.13 -5.14
C VAL A 364 -7.97 -27.26 -4.47
N LYS A 365 -7.09 -27.97 -5.19
CA LYS A 365 -6.21 -28.98 -4.60
C LYS A 365 -5.12 -28.36 -3.73
N ARG A 366 -4.90 -27.03 -3.78
CA ARG A 366 -3.87 -26.33 -2.98
C ARG A 366 -4.51 -25.14 -2.24
N PRO A 367 -5.44 -25.38 -1.30
CA PRO A 367 -6.18 -24.30 -0.64
C PRO A 367 -5.31 -23.58 0.41
N LEU A 368 -5.59 -22.30 0.64
CA LEU A 368 -5.07 -21.58 1.82
C LEU A 368 -5.90 -21.94 3.05
N GLY A 369 -5.24 -22.27 4.16
CA GLY A 369 -5.89 -22.59 5.43
C GLY A 369 -6.10 -21.36 6.29
N ALA A 370 -5.01 -20.68 6.61
CA ALA A 370 -5.02 -19.43 7.38
C ALA A 370 -3.85 -18.55 6.98
N TYR A 371 -3.98 -17.24 7.14
CA TYR A 371 -2.90 -16.29 6.91
C TYR A 371 -2.97 -15.20 7.97
N TYR A 372 -1.80 -14.77 8.42
CA TYR A 372 -1.65 -13.82 9.52
C TYR A 372 -0.59 -12.79 9.17
N ARG A 373 -0.84 -11.54 9.54
CA ARG A 373 0.12 -10.45 9.38
C ARG A 373 1.13 -10.51 10.52
N ILE A 374 2.42 -10.41 10.20
CA ILE A 374 3.49 -10.26 11.18
C ILE A 374 3.91 -8.79 11.19
N ASP A 375 4.05 -8.18 12.38
CA ASP A 375 4.72 -6.86 12.47
C ASP A 375 6.16 -7.01 11.94
N PRO A 376 6.55 -6.34 10.85
CA PRO A 376 7.88 -6.49 10.27
C PRO A 376 9.01 -6.13 11.23
N ARG A 377 8.74 -5.37 12.30
CA ARG A 377 9.71 -5.02 13.33
C ARG A 377 9.96 -6.15 14.33
N SER A 378 9.08 -7.14 14.38
CA SER A 378 9.16 -8.27 15.31
C SER A 378 9.97 -9.43 14.71
N LEU A 379 11.30 -9.30 14.72
CA LEU A 379 12.20 -10.36 14.22
C LEU A 379 11.95 -11.71 14.91
N ARG A 380 11.67 -11.69 16.22
CA ARG A 380 11.31 -12.87 17.02
C ARG A 380 10.15 -13.63 16.40
N ASP A 381 9.07 -12.93 16.04
CA ASP A 381 7.85 -13.58 15.55
C ASP A 381 8.08 -14.14 14.15
N MET A 382 8.88 -13.44 13.32
CA MET A 382 9.32 -13.94 12.03
C MET A 382 10.17 -15.22 12.16
N HIS A 383 11.12 -15.27 13.11
CA HIS A 383 11.94 -16.47 13.35
C HIS A 383 11.07 -17.67 13.73
N VAL A 384 10.12 -17.48 14.66
CA VAL A 384 9.20 -18.55 15.07
C VAL A 384 8.31 -18.97 13.90
N ALA A 385 7.78 -18.02 13.13
CA ALA A 385 6.94 -18.32 11.97
C ALA A 385 7.70 -19.12 10.90
N ILE A 386 8.92 -18.70 10.52
CA ILE A 386 9.78 -19.46 9.58
C ILE A 386 10.07 -20.86 10.13
N ALA A 387 10.39 -20.96 11.42
CA ALA A 387 10.65 -22.26 12.04
C ALA A 387 9.43 -23.17 12.05
N GLN A 388 8.20 -22.65 12.00
CA GLN A 388 6.95 -23.42 12.02
C GLN A 388 6.37 -23.73 10.64
N THR A 389 6.38 -22.77 9.71
CA THR A 389 5.77 -22.89 8.39
C THR A 389 6.78 -23.08 7.27
N GLY A 390 8.06 -22.73 7.49
CA GLY A 390 9.14 -22.86 6.53
C GLY A 390 9.31 -21.69 5.57
N ALA A 391 8.31 -20.81 5.42
CA ALA A 391 8.44 -19.63 4.57
C ALA A 391 7.49 -18.49 5.00
N LEU A 392 7.92 -17.27 4.72
CA LEU A 392 7.11 -16.05 4.83
C LEU A 392 7.01 -15.38 3.47
N LEU A 393 5.85 -14.75 3.24
CA LEU A 393 5.65 -13.82 2.13
C LEU A 393 5.99 -12.42 2.63
N ALA A 394 6.91 -11.74 1.95
CA ALA A 394 7.43 -10.46 2.40
C ALA A 394 7.53 -9.44 1.26
N SER A 395 7.45 -8.16 1.62
CA SER A 395 7.74 -7.04 0.73
C SER A 395 8.62 -6.02 1.43
N ALA A 396 9.50 -5.39 0.65
CA ALA A 396 10.37 -4.33 1.13
C ALA A 396 10.67 -3.34 0.01
N CYS A 397 11.02 -2.12 0.38
CA CYS A 397 11.68 -1.20 -0.52
C CYS A 397 13.10 -1.71 -0.79
N ILE A 398 13.46 -1.92 -2.06
CA ILE A 398 14.79 -2.39 -2.42
C ILE A 398 15.70 -1.23 -2.84
N HIS A 399 17.00 -1.51 -2.85
CA HIS A 399 18.06 -0.56 -3.20
C HIS A 399 19.09 -1.23 -4.13
N ALA A 400 19.99 -0.44 -4.72
CA ALA A 400 20.99 -0.90 -5.69
C ALA A 400 21.83 -2.14 -5.25
N GLY A 401 22.08 -2.33 -3.95
CA GLY A 401 22.75 -3.54 -3.43
C GLY A 401 22.04 -4.87 -3.73
N TRP A 402 20.75 -4.85 -4.08
CA TRP A 402 20.06 -6.03 -4.61
C TRP A 402 20.49 -6.33 -6.04
N GLU A 403 20.66 -5.31 -6.88
CA GLU A 403 21.10 -5.48 -8.27
C GLU A 403 22.59 -5.89 -8.37
N GLU A 404 23.42 -5.49 -7.40
CA GLU A 404 24.83 -5.91 -7.31
C GLU A 404 25.01 -7.44 -7.23
N LEU A 405 23.97 -8.17 -6.82
CA LEU A 405 23.99 -9.63 -6.76
C LEU A 405 23.64 -10.33 -8.08
N LEU A 406 23.31 -9.59 -9.14
CA LEU A 406 23.12 -10.16 -10.47
C LEU A 406 24.46 -10.53 -11.09
N GLN A 407 24.65 -11.83 -11.32
CA GLN A 407 25.84 -12.36 -11.96
C GLN A 407 25.60 -12.62 -13.45
N PRO A 408 26.66 -12.64 -14.30
CA PRO A 408 26.53 -13.05 -15.70
C PRO A 408 26.11 -14.51 -15.88
N ALA A 409 26.34 -15.36 -14.88
CA ALA A 409 26.02 -16.77 -14.90
C ALA A 409 25.47 -17.23 -13.53
N PRO A 410 24.57 -18.24 -13.49
CA PRO A 410 24.09 -18.82 -12.25
C PRO A 410 25.20 -19.38 -11.38
N LEU A 411 25.20 -18.99 -10.10
CA LEU A 411 26.02 -19.62 -9.08
C LEU A 411 25.22 -20.75 -8.41
N PRO A 412 25.84 -21.90 -8.10
CA PRO A 412 25.15 -22.96 -7.37
C PRO A 412 24.81 -22.50 -5.95
N ARG A 413 23.73 -23.08 -5.39
CA ARG A 413 23.39 -22.89 -3.99
C ARG A 413 24.52 -23.45 -3.10
N PRO A 414 25.06 -22.70 -2.13
CA PRO A 414 26.05 -23.19 -1.19
C PRO A 414 25.46 -24.27 -0.26
N GLN A 415 26.27 -25.28 0.10
CA GLN A 415 25.86 -26.29 1.10
C GLN A 415 25.75 -25.69 2.50
N ASP A 416 26.63 -24.75 2.83
CA ASP A 416 26.64 -24.01 4.09
C ASP A 416 26.02 -22.60 3.87
N PRO A 417 25.03 -22.18 4.68
CA PRO A 417 24.46 -20.84 4.57
C PRO A 417 25.48 -19.70 4.77
N ALA A 418 26.64 -19.96 5.40
CA ALA A 418 27.73 -18.98 5.51
C ALA A 418 28.33 -18.60 4.14
N GLY A 419 28.16 -19.46 3.13
CA GLY A 419 28.58 -19.19 1.75
C GLY A 419 27.59 -18.32 0.95
N LEU A 420 26.43 -17.97 1.51
CA LEU A 420 25.46 -17.14 0.82
C LEU A 420 25.96 -15.69 0.70
N PRO A 421 25.76 -15.04 -0.46
CA PRO A 421 26.08 -13.63 -0.59
C PRO A 421 25.15 -12.80 0.30
N VAL A 422 25.71 -11.76 0.92
CA VAL A 422 24.95 -10.82 1.74
C VAL A 422 24.57 -9.63 0.88
N ILE A 423 23.29 -9.25 0.91
CA ILE A 423 22.81 -8.03 0.26
C ILE A 423 23.50 -6.85 0.95
N ARG A 424 24.33 -6.14 0.19
CA ARG A 424 25.06 -4.99 0.72
C ARG A 424 24.07 -3.85 0.90
N ARG A 425 23.77 -3.51 2.15
CA ARG A 425 22.98 -2.31 2.46
C ARG A 425 23.65 -1.08 1.84
N MET A 426 22.91 -0.38 0.98
CA MET A 426 23.36 0.88 0.38
C MET A 426 22.48 2.01 0.90
N SER A 427 23.11 3.02 1.51
CA SER A 427 22.41 4.24 1.93
C SER A 427 22.09 5.10 0.70
N GLY A 428 20.81 5.32 0.44
CA GLY A 428 20.30 6.02 -0.74
C GLY A 428 18.76 6.05 -0.73
N GLN A 429 18.12 6.66 -1.73
CA GLN A 429 16.66 6.57 -1.83
C GLN A 429 16.27 5.12 -2.19
N PRO A 430 15.25 4.53 -1.55
CA PRO A 430 14.70 3.26 -2.00
C PRO A 430 14.04 3.45 -3.37
N ASP A 431 14.49 2.68 -4.36
CA ASP A 431 14.18 2.92 -5.77
C ASP A 431 12.81 2.34 -6.17
N ALA A 432 12.36 1.27 -5.48
CA ALA A 432 11.10 0.61 -5.76
C ALA A 432 10.71 -0.44 -4.70
N GLY A 433 9.41 -0.72 -4.56
CA GLY A 433 8.92 -1.83 -3.75
C GLY A 433 9.02 -3.17 -4.48
N HIS A 434 9.46 -4.22 -3.76
CA HIS A 434 9.58 -5.58 -4.29
C HIS A 434 9.04 -6.63 -3.32
N ALA A 435 8.45 -7.70 -3.85
CA ALA A 435 7.95 -8.85 -3.08
C ALA A 435 8.83 -10.08 -3.30
N PHE A 436 9.08 -10.83 -2.23
CA PHE A 436 9.94 -12.01 -2.24
C PHE A 436 9.57 -12.99 -1.12
N ALA A 437 10.15 -14.19 -1.16
CA ALA A 437 9.98 -15.19 -0.11
C ALA A 437 11.15 -15.14 0.88
N ILE A 438 10.86 -15.18 2.19
CA ILE A 438 11.85 -15.44 3.22
C ILE A 438 11.72 -16.91 3.62
N ILE A 439 12.76 -17.70 3.40
CA ILE A 439 12.71 -19.18 3.49
C ILE A 439 13.55 -19.74 4.65
N GLY A 440 14.23 -18.86 5.38
CA GLY A 440 15.21 -19.23 6.37
C GLY A 440 15.85 -18.00 7.00
N TYR A 441 16.80 -18.24 7.90
CA TYR A 441 17.57 -17.19 8.54
C TYR A 441 18.90 -17.72 9.06
N THR A 442 19.85 -16.81 9.23
CA THR A 442 21.11 -17.02 9.93
C THR A 442 21.18 -16.05 11.13
N ARG A 443 22.29 -16.07 11.87
CA ARG A 443 22.54 -15.07 12.92
C ARG A 443 22.66 -13.63 12.38
N ASP A 444 22.96 -13.46 11.09
CA ASP A 444 23.18 -12.15 10.47
C ASP A 444 21.94 -11.57 9.79
N GLY A 445 20.99 -12.41 9.37
CA GLY A 445 19.83 -11.96 8.62
C GLY A 445 18.91 -13.05 8.10
N PHE A 446 17.91 -12.63 7.33
CA PHE A 446 16.97 -13.52 6.66
C PHE A 446 17.54 -14.06 5.35
N ILE A 447 17.27 -15.32 5.05
CA ILE A 447 17.60 -15.94 3.77
C ILE A 447 16.43 -15.68 2.82
N VAL A 448 16.68 -14.85 1.81
CA VAL A 448 15.71 -14.44 0.80
C VAL A 448 15.86 -15.33 -0.43
N GLN A 449 14.74 -15.84 -0.93
CA GLN A 449 14.63 -16.39 -2.27
C GLN A 449 13.93 -15.38 -3.17
N ASN A 450 14.66 -14.88 -4.16
CA ASN A 450 14.19 -13.85 -5.08
C ASN A 450 13.59 -14.46 -6.37
N SER A 451 12.96 -13.62 -7.19
CA SER A 451 12.30 -13.97 -8.46
C SER A 451 12.98 -13.32 -9.67
N TRP A 452 14.31 -13.12 -9.62
CA TRP A 452 15.12 -12.54 -10.73
C TRP A 452 15.99 -13.59 -11.43
N GLY A 453 15.55 -14.85 -11.37
CA GLY A 453 16.25 -15.97 -11.96
C GLY A 453 17.47 -16.46 -11.16
N PRO A 454 18.04 -17.60 -11.56
CA PRO A 454 19.10 -18.29 -10.81
C PRO A 454 20.46 -17.58 -10.84
N ALA A 455 20.61 -16.56 -11.69
CA ALA A 455 21.80 -15.71 -11.78
C ALA A 455 21.86 -14.63 -10.68
N TRP A 456 20.78 -14.43 -9.94
CA TRP A 456 20.78 -13.54 -8.79
C TRP A 456 21.26 -14.26 -7.53
N GLY A 457 22.20 -13.65 -6.81
CA GLY A 457 22.75 -14.22 -5.57
C GLY A 457 23.47 -15.56 -5.82
N ALA A 458 23.32 -16.51 -4.90
CA ALA A 458 23.82 -17.87 -5.07
C ALA A 458 22.65 -18.86 -5.07
N GLY A 459 22.37 -19.45 -6.24
CA GLY A 459 21.20 -20.29 -6.46
C GLY A 459 19.88 -19.54 -6.24
N GLY A 460 19.82 -18.25 -6.58
CA GLY A 460 18.65 -17.38 -6.34
C GLY A 460 18.49 -16.89 -4.90
N LEU A 461 19.48 -17.17 -4.04
CA LEU A 461 19.42 -16.89 -2.60
C LEU A 461 20.45 -15.83 -2.19
N ALA A 462 20.07 -15.03 -1.21
CA ALA A 462 20.98 -14.10 -0.53
C ALA A 462 20.55 -13.87 0.92
N VAL A 463 21.46 -13.34 1.74
CA VAL A 463 21.15 -12.93 3.11
C VAL A 463 20.80 -11.43 3.14
N LEU A 464 19.57 -11.12 3.55
CA LEU A 464 19.12 -9.77 3.89
C LEU A 464 19.37 -9.54 5.38
N ARG A 465 20.29 -8.63 5.73
CA ARG A 465 20.62 -8.35 7.13
C ARG A 465 19.42 -7.83 7.90
N TYR A 466 19.33 -8.16 9.19
CA TYR A 466 18.22 -7.69 10.03
C TYR A 466 18.09 -6.16 10.08
N GLY A 467 19.21 -5.44 10.13
CA GLY A 467 19.18 -3.97 10.10
C GLY A 467 18.67 -3.39 8.78
N ASP A 468 18.90 -4.09 7.66
CA ASP A 468 18.38 -3.70 6.35
C ASP A 468 16.87 -3.96 6.26
N TRP A 469 16.44 -5.15 6.69
CA TRP A 469 15.02 -5.48 6.81
C TRP A 469 14.24 -4.48 7.68
N LEU A 470 14.73 -4.17 8.89
CA LEU A 470 14.04 -3.27 9.81
C LEU A 470 13.88 -1.83 9.28
N GLU A 471 14.73 -1.42 8.35
CA GLU A 471 14.66 -0.09 7.73
C GLU A 471 13.73 -0.07 6.51
N ASN A 472 13.68 -1.17 5.77
CA ASN A 472 13.11 -1.19 4.42
C ASN A 472 11.84 -2.04 4.28
N ALA A 473 11.50 -2.88 5.26
CA ALA A 473 10.33 -3.75 5.20
C ALA A 473 9.02 -2.97 5.08
N MET A 474 8.13 -3.48 4.23
CA MET A 474 6.78 -2.94 4.02
C MET A 474 5.77 -3.86 4.71
N ASP A 475 5.65 -5.11 4.25
CA ASP A 475 4.69 -6.08 4.75
C ASP A 475 5.33 -7.46 4.96
N CYS A 476 4.81 -8.20 5.93
CA CYS A 476 5.21 -9.56 6.19
C CYS A 476 4.00 -10.41 6.59
N TRP A 477 3.86 -11.55 5.94
CA TRP A 477 2.75 -12.48 6.13
C TRP A 477 3.26 -13.90 6.32
N VAL A 478 2.64 -14.60 7.25
CA VAL A 478 2.75 -16.05 7.37
C VAL A 478 1.45 -16.69 6.90
N ALA A 479 1.58 -17.75 6.11
CA ALA A 479 0.47 -18.53 5.62
C ALA A 479 0.60 -19.99 6.04
N GLN A 480 -0.55 -20.62 6.26
CA GLN A 480 -0.69 -22.04 6.53
C GLN A 480 -1.47 -22.68 5.39
N LEU A 481 -0.95 -23.79 4.88
CA LEU A 481 -1.62 -24.57 3.86
C LEU A 481 -2.91 -25.19 4.41
N GLY A 482 -3.98 -25.12 3.63
CA GLY A 482 -5.28 -25.69 3.96
C GLY A 482 -5.31 -27.21 3.78
N VAL A 483 -6.25 -27.84 4.49
CA VAL A 483 -6.52 -29.27 4.37
C VAL A 483 -7.36 -29.52 3.11
N VAL A 484 -6.90 -30.42 2.24
CA VAL A 484 -7.71 -30.92 1.12
C VAL A 484 -8.70 -31.92 1.67
N THR A 485 -9.97 -31.55 1.64
CA THR A 485 -11.08 -32.43 2.08
C THR A 485 -11.63 -33.23 0.90
N ALA A 486 -12.42 -34.27 1.19
CA ALA A 486 -13.15 -35.01 0.15
C ALA A 486 -14.03 -34.11 -0.74
N GLU A 487 -14.50 -32.97 -0.22
CA GLU A 487 -15.23 -31.98 -1.00
C GLU A 487 -14.34 -31.26 -2.02
N HIS A 488 -13.12 -30.88 -1.63
CA HIS A 488 -12.15 -30.32 -2.58
C HIS A 488 -11.86 -31.33 -3.71
N GLU A 489 -11.68 -32.61 -3.38
CA GLU A 489 -11.47 -33.67 -4.38
C GLU A 489 -12.68 -33.85 -5.30
N ALA A 490 -13.89 -33.85 -4.74
CA ALA A 490 -15.12 -33.95 -5.53
C ALA A 490 -15.28 -32.77 -6.51
N ILE A 491 -14.97 -31.55 -6.07
CA ILE A 491 -14.98 -30.34 -6.92
C ILE A 491 -13.89 -30.42 -7.98
N ALA A 492 -12.68 -30.83 -7.58
CA ALA A 492 -11.52 -30.89 -8.47
C ALA A 492 -11.66 -31.93 -9.58
N ASN A 493 -12.57 -32.89 -9.43
CA ASN A 493 -12.87 -33.92 -10.42
C ASN A 493 -14.17 -33.62 -11.21
N ALA A 494 -14.85 -32.52 -10.93
CA ALA A 494 -16.12 -32.16 -11.54
C ALA A 494 -15.95 -30.98 -12.51
N VAL A 495 -16.24 -31.21 -13.79
CA VAL A 495 -16.26 -30.17 -14.83
C VAL A 495 -17.59 -29.39 -14.90
N SER A 496 -18.57 -29.82 -14.12
CA SER A 496 -19.90 -29.21 -14.02
C SER A 496 -20.36 -29.19 -12.56
N LEU A 497 -21.45 -28.49 -12.26
CA LEU A 497 -22.02 -28.50 -10.91
C LEU A 497 -22.34 -29.94 -10.48
N ARG A 498 -21.87 -30.32 -9.29
CA ARG A 498 -22.09 -31.66 -8.75
C ARG A 498 -23.58 -31.91 -8.53
N THR A 499 -24.01 -33.16 -8.67
CA THR A 499 -25.38 -33.58 -8.39
C THR A 499 -25.41 -34.57 -7.22
N ASN A 500 -26.58 -34.71 -6.60
CA ASN A 500 -26.80 -35.74 -5.59
C ASN A 500 -26.61 -37.15 -6.21
N PRO A 501 -26.47 -38.22 -5.41
CA PRO A 501 -26.27 -39.58 -5.94
C PRO A 501 -27.36 -40.05 -6.91
N ALA A 502 -28.58 -39.47 -6.82
CA ALA A 502 -29.69 -39.76 -7.72
C ALA A 502 -29.65 -38.95 -9.03
N GLY A 503 -28.73 -38.00 -9.20
CA GLY A 503 -28.63 -37.11 -10.37
C GLY A 503 -29.79 -36.11 -10.51
N THR A 504 -30.63 -35.97 -9.49
CA THR A 504 -31.91 -35.23 -9.58
C THR A 504 -31.80 -33.78 -9.16
N ARG A 505 -30.78 -33.44 -8.35
CA ARG A 505 -30.59 -32.09 -7.80
C ARG A 505 -29.12 -31.75 -7.76
N THR A 506 -28.82 -30.50 -8.10
CA THR A 506 -27.50 -29.91 -7.90
C THR A 506 -27.18 -29.82 -6.40
N VAL A 507 -25.93 -30.13 -6.06
CA VAL A 507 -25.39 -30.02 -4.71
C VAL A 507 -24.25 -29.02 -4.76
N LEU A 508 -24.30 -28.05 -3.84
CA LEU A 508 -23.22 -27.09 -3.62
C LEU A 508 -22.56 -27.38 -2.29
N SER A 509 -21.30 -26.99 -2.18
CA SER A 509 -20.58 -27.05 -0.91
C SER A 509 -21.29 -26.29 0.21
N GLY A 510 -21.25 -26.85 1.42
CA GLY A 510 -21.68 -26.17 2.63
C GLY A 510 -20.68 -25.10 3.09
N ASN A 511 -19.41 -25.20 2.67
CA ASN A 511 -18.42 -24.15 2.84
C ASN A 511 -18.65 -23.04 1.80
N PRO A 512 -18.86 -21.77 2.22
CA PRO A 512 -19.15 -20.66 1.31
C PRO A 512 -18.08 -20.38 0.27
N VAL A 513 -16.79 -20.57 0.61
CA VAL A 513 -15.68 -20.32 -0.33
C VAL A 513 -15.66 -21.36 -1.44
N LEU A 514 -15.81 -22.63 -1.08
CA LEU A 514 -15.89 -23.71 -2.07
C LEU A 514 -17.18 -23.63 -2.89
N ALA A 515 -18.31 -23.22 -2.29
CA ALA A 515 -19.56 -23.01 -3.01
C ALA A 515 -19.41 -21.89 -4.05
N GLU A 516 -18.79 -20.77 -3.68
CA GLU A 516 -18.49 -19.68 -4.61
C GLU A 516 -17.54 -20.13 -5.73
N HIS A 517 -16.54 -20.95 -5.40
CA HIS A 517 -15.65 -21.55 -6.38
C HIS A 517 -16.42 -22.46 -7.37
N GLU A 518 -17.33 -23.31 -6.90
CA GLU A 518 -18.17 -24.15 -7.77
C GLU A 518 -19.08 -23.31 -8.67
N LEU A 519 -19.60 -22.18 -8.18
CA LEU A 519 -20.53 -21.32 -8.91
C LEU A 519 -19.84 -20.39 -9.92
N GLY A 520 -18.61 -19.95 -9.63
CA GLY A 520 -17.88 -18.94 -10.41
C GLY A 520 -17.92 -19.12 -11.93
N PRO A 521 -17.65 -20.33 -12.47
CA PRO A 521 -17.68 -20.59 -13.92
C PRO A 521 -19.05 -20.41 -14.58
N PHE A 522 -20.14 -20.47 -13.80
CA PHE A 522 -21.52 -20.39 -14.28
C PHE A 522 -22.13 -19.01 -14.10
N ILE A 523 -21.44 -18.08 -13.44
CA ILE A 523 -21.94 -16.72 -13.23
C ILE A 523 -21.57 -15.86 -14.43
N VAL A 524 -22.59 -15.45 -15.18
CA VAL A 524 -22.47 -14.47 -16.26
C VAL A 524 -22.65 -13.07 -15.67
N ASN A 525 -21.58 -12.26 -15.67
CA ASN A 525 -21.70 -10.85 -15.33
C ASN A 525 -22.05 -10.06 -16.59
N MET A 526 -23.15 -9.30 -16.55
CA MET A 526 -23.54 -8.39 -17.63
C MET A 526 -23.37 -6.95 -17.17
N GLY A 527 -22.77 -6.12 -18.03
CA GLY A 527 -22.69 -4.68 -17.87
C GLY A 527 -24.08 -4.03 -17.98
N ASN A 528 -24.15 -2.76 -17.58
CA ASN A 528 -25.41 -1.99 -17.59
C ASN A 528 -25.98 -1.76 -19.00
N ASP A 529 -25.18 -2.01 -20.03
CA ASP A 529 -25.52 -1.96 -21.46
C ASP A 529 -25.93 -3.32 -22.04
N GLY A 530 -26.02 -4.37 -21.20
CA GLY A 530 -26.34 -5.73 -21.64
C GLY A 530 -25.20 -6.46 -22.34
N LEU A 531 -23.99 -5.85 -22.39
CA LEU A 531 -22.79 -6.54 -22.86
C LEU A 531 -22.20 -7.40 -21.75
N LEU A 532 -21.50 -8.48 -22.13
CA LEU A 532 -20.75 -9.28 -21.16
C LEU A 532 -19.70 -8.40 -20.47
N SER A 533 -19.77 -8.35 -19.15
CA SER A 533 -18.75 -7.69 -18.34
C SER A 533 -17.52 -8.58 -18.29
N ASN A 534 -16.36 -8.03 -18.67
CA ASN A 534 -15.07 -8.70 -18.54
C ASN A 534 -14.59 -8.79 -17.07
N ARG A 535 -15.37 -8.26 -16.13
CA ARG A 535 -15.13 -8.39 -14.69
C ARG A 535 -15.99 -9.53 -14.17
N LEU A 536 -15.43 -10.52 -13.47
CA LEU A 536 -16.28 -11.40 -12.66
C LEU A 536 -17.04 -10.54 -11.64
N PRO A 537 -18.23 -10.94 -11.19
CA PRO A 537 -18.99 -10.16 -10.23
C PRO A 537 -18.09 -9.86 -9.03
N SER A 538 -17.85 -8.57 -8.77
CA SER A 538 -17.27 -8.18 -7.50
C SER A 538 -18.31 -8.53 -6.45
N GLN A 539 -18.12 -9.64 -5.75
CA GLN A 539 -18.87 -9.83 -4.52
C GLN A 539 -18.41 -8.71 -3.58
N ALA A 540 -19.29 -7.73 -3.39
CA ALA A 540 -19.16 -6.82 -2.27
C ALA A 540 -18.99 -7.66 -0.99
N PRO A 541 -18.15 -7.21 -0.04
CA PRO A 541 -17.86 -7.97 1.17
C PRO A 541 -19.11 -8.37 1.96
#